data_AF-A0A938KJL2-F1
#
_entry.id   AF-A0A938KJL2-F1
#
_cell.length_a   1.000
_cell.length_b   1.000
_cell.length_c   1.000
_cell.angle_alpha   90.00
_cell.angle_beta   90.00
_cell.angle_gamma   90.00
#
_symmetry.space_group_name_H-M   'P 1'
#
loop_
_entity.id
_entity.type
_entity.pdbx_description
1 polymer ?
#
loop_
_entity_poly.entity_id
_entity_poly.type
_entity_poly.pdbx_seq_one_letter_code
_entity_poly.pdbx_strand_id
1 'polypeptide(L)'
;MSIRAAIVGASGYSGEELVRLLLNHPNVELTAVTSRQSADQPLGKVFPRFASHPKSRSLLFSEPRPDSLAEAADVVFLALPHGVAAEFAIPLVAAGKVVIDLSADFRLRSAAVYKEFYGHDHPAPALLEKAVYGLPEIRRDAIRNAQLIASPGCYPTSVLLPVLPLLRAGLIKSDGMIASSLSGVSGAGRKAEIDYLFCECK
;
A
#
# COMPACT_ATOMS: atom_id res chain seq x y z
N MET A 1 -4.06 -23.96 5.05
CA MET A 1 -3.45 -23.05 6.04
C MET A 1 -3.81 -21.63 5.65
N SER A 2 -4.17 -20.77 6.60
CA SER A 2 -4.48 -19.35 6.34
C SER A 2 -3.17 -18.56 6.25
N ILE A 3 -3.06 -17.62 5.31
CA ILE A 3 -1.89 -16.72 5.20
C ILE A 3 -1.99 -15.67 6.31
N ARG A 4 -0.95 -15.46 7.09
CA ARG A 4 -0.93 -14.42 8.12
C ARG A 4 -0.55 -13.08 7.51
N ALA A 5 -1.38 -12.07 7.72
CA ALA A 5 -1.18 -10.72 7.18
C ALA A 5 -1.02 -9.68 8.29
N ALA A 6 -0.10 -8.74 8.08
CA ALA A 6 0.04 -7.54 8.90
C ALA A 6 -0.16 -6.27 8.08
N ILE A 7 -0.65 -5.20 8.71
CA ILE A 7 -0.79 -3.88 8.10
C ILE A 7 0.01 -2.87 8.91
N VAL A 8 0.97 -2.22 8.27
CA VAL A 8 1.71 -1.08 8.82
C VAL A 8 1.01 0.21 8.42
N GLY A 9 0.71 1.08 9.39
CA GLY A 9 -0.04 2.33 9.12
C GLY A 9 -1.54 2.11 8.95
N ALA A 10 -2.11 1.18 9.71
CA ALA A 10 -3.50 0.75 9.56
C ALA A 10 -4.54 1.86 9.85
N SER A 11 -4.17 2.96 10.52
CA SER A 11 -5.06 4.06 10.93
C SER A 11 -5.41 5.08 9.82
N GLY A 12 -4.71 5.06 8.69
CA GLY A 12 -5.05 5.83 7.50
C GLY A 12 -6.14 5.18 6.65
N TYR A 13 -6.69 5.90 5.64
CA TYR A 13 -7.78 5.36 4.80
C TYR A 13 -7.42 4.08 4.06
N SER A 14 -6.26 4.02 3.41
CA SER A 14 -5.82 2.79 2.72
C SER A 14 -5.62 1.62 3.70
N GLY A 15 -5.12 1.93 4.91
CA GLY A 15 -4.96 0.96 5.98
C GLY A 15 -6.30 0.43 6.50
N GLU A 16 -7.28 1.32 6.70
CA GLU A 16 -8.63 0.97 7.13
C GLU A 16 -9.36 0.09 6.09
N GLU A 17 -9.21 0.41 4.80
CA GLU A 17 -9.75 -0.43 3.73
C GLU A 17 -9.08 -1.81 3.67
N LEU A 18 -7.75 -1.89 3.89
CA LEU A 18 -7.07 -3.17 4.04
C LEU A 18 -7.60 -3.96 5.24
N VAL A 19 -7.84 -3.32 6.39
CA VAL A 19 -8.48 -3.97 7.54
C VAL A 19 -9.84 -4.54 7.13
N ARG A 20 -10.69 -3.75 6.48
CA ARG A 20 -12.03 -4.19 6.04
C ARG A 20 -11.95 -5.41 5.12
N LEU A 21 -11.01 -5.40 4.15
CA LEU A 21 -10.82 -6.49 3.20
C LEU A 21 -10.27 -7.75 3.88
N LEU A 22 -9.21 -7.61 4.69
CA LEU A 22 -8.50 -8.75 5.28
C LEU A 22 -9.25 -9.40 6.44
N LEU A 23 -10.05 -8.64 7.21
CA LEU A 23 -10.92 -9.23 8.25
C LEU A 23 -11.92 -10.24 7.68
N ASN A 24 -12.36 -10.04 6.43
CA ASN A 24 -13.39 -10.85 5.78
C ASN A 24 -12.82 -11.83 4.75
N HIS A 25 -11.50 -11.92 4.61
CA HIS A 25 -10.88 -12.74 3.59
C HIS A 25 -10.75 -14.20 4.05
N PRO A 26 -11.36 -15.19 3.36
CA PRO A 26 -11.51 -16.56 3.87
C PRO A 26 -10.20 -17.32 4.04
N ASN A 27 -9.15 -16.91 3.34
CA ASN A 27 -7.83 -17.55 3.36
C ASN A 27 -6.71 -16.69 3.96
N VAL A 28 -7.08 -15.58 4.60
CA VAL A 28 -6.10 -14.68 5.25
C VAL A 28 -6.52 -14.44 6.68
N GLU A 29 -5.54 -14.47 7.57
CA GLU A 29 -5.69 -14.06 8.94
C GLU A 29 -4.97 -12.73 9.16
N LEU A 30 -5.72 -11.67 9.49
CA LEU A 30 -5.12 -10.42 9.97
C LEU A 30 -4.59 -10.65 11.39
N THR A 31 -3.26 -10.68 11.54
CA THR A 31 -2.55 -10.98 12.79
C THR A 31 -1.96 -9.75 13.46
N ALA A 32 -1.64 -8.70 12.71
CA ALA A 32 -1.13 -7.45 13.26
C ALA A 32 -1.63 -6.21 12.51
N VAL A 33 -1.91 -5.15 13.26
CA VAL A 33 -2.17 -3.80 12.75
C VAL A 33 -1.33 -2.82 13.56
N THR A 34 -0.71 -1.84 12.90
CA THR A 34 0.17 -0.89 13.59
C THR A 34 -0.26 0.56 13.41
N SER A 35 -0.04 1.36 14.45
CA SER A 35 -0.24 2.80 14.47
C SER A 35 0.48 3.37 15.69
N ARG A 36 1.44 4.28 15.48
CA ARG A 36 2.15 4.98 16.58
C ARG A 36 1.18 5.75 17.49
N GLN A 37 0.10 6.30 16.91
CA GLN A 37 -0.87 7.12 17.64
C GLN A 37 -1.92 6.29 18.38
N SER A 38 -2.04 5.00 18.06
CA SER A 38 -3.14 4.15 18.53
C SER A 38 -2.66 2.88 19.21
N ALA A 39 -1.37 2.76 19.52
CA ALA A 39 -0.79 1.61 20.19
C ALA A 39 -1.61 1.22 21.45
N ASP A 40 -1.75 -0.09 21.66
CA ASP A 40 -2.51 -0.75 22.73
C ASP A 40 -4.03 -0.51 22.69
N GLN A 41 -4.55 0.20 21.69
CA GLN A 41 -5.99 0.37 21.52
C GLN A 41 -6.59 -0.77 20.70
N PRO A 42 -7.77 -1.31 21.09
CA PRO A 42 -8.47 -2.31 20.30
C PRO A 42 -8.91 -1.77 18.94
N LEU A 43 -8.90 -2.63 17.92
CA LEU A 43 -9.33 -2.28 16.57
C LEU A 43 -10.71 -1.62 16.53
N GLY A 44 -11.69 -2.19 17.26
CA GLY A 44 -13.06 -1.66 17.32
C GLY A 44 -13.19 -0.31 18.01
N LYS A 45 -12.20 0.09 18.82
CA LYS A 45 -12.16 1.43 19.44
C LYS A 45 -11.65 2.47 18.45
N VAL A 46 -10.61 2.15 17.69
CA VAL A 46 -10.05 3.04 16.66
C VAL A 46 -10.98 3.12 15.45
N PHE A 47 -11.62 2.01 15.10
CA PHE A 47 -12.57 1.87 14.00
C PHE A 47 -13.91 1.33 14.51
N PRO A 48 -14.81 2.21 14.99
CA PRO A 48 -16.13 1.81 15.50
C PRO A 48 -16.96 0.99 14.51
N ARG A 49 -16.75 1.17 13.20
CA ARG A 49 -17.41 0.36 12.15
C ARG A 49 -17.11 -1.13 12.21
N PHE A 50 -16.00 -1.54 12.84
CA PHE A 50 -15.64 -2.93 13.01
C PHE A 50 -16.00 -3.48 14.39
N ALA A 51 -16.70 -2.71 15.24
CA ALA A 51 -16.98 -3.09 16.63
C ALA A 51 -17.70 -4.45 16.78
N SER A 52 -18.56 -4.82 15.83
CA SER A 52 -19.28 -6.09 15.82
C SER A 52 -18.44 -7.29 15.37
N HIS A 53 -17.26 -7.07 14.79
CA HIS A 53 -16.41 -8.15 14.31
C HIS A 53 -15.77 -8.91 15.49
N PRO A 54 -15.67 -10.26 15.48
CA PRO A 54 -15.12 -11.02 16.61
C PRO A 54 -13.70 -10.60 17.03
N LYS A 55 -12.86 -10.22 16.05
CA LYS A 55 -11.49 -9.71 16.29
C LYS A 55 -11.41 -8.27 16.81
N SER A 56 -12.53 -7.53 16.88
CA SER A 56 -12.52 -6.08 17.17
C SER A 56 -11.93 -5.72 18.54
N ARG A 57 -12.07 -6.61 19.52
CA ARG A 57 -11.59 -6.43 20.90
C ARG A 57 -10.22 -7.05 21.14
N SER A 58 -9.88 -8.12 20.42
CA SER A 58 -8.65 -8.88 20.65
C SER A 58 -7.48 -8.43 19.77
N LEU A 59 -7.76 -7.89 18.58
CA LEU A 59 -6.72 -7.33 17.72
C LEU A 59 -6.41 -5.90 18.17
N LEU A 60 -5.26 -5.72 18.79
CA LEU A 60 -4.76 -4.43 19.26
C LEU A 60 -3.85 -3.81 18.22
N PHE A 61 -3.89 -2.49 18.13
CA PHE A 61 -2.85 -1.74 17.46
C PHE A 61 -1.53 -1.86 18.22
N SER A 62 -0.44 -1.98 17.50
CA SER A 62 0.91 -2.06 18.05
C SER A 62 1.84 -1.02 17.42
N GLU A 63 3.01 -0.83 18.03
CA GLU A 63 4.08 -0.05 17.42
C GLU A 63 4.62 -0.74 16.16
N PRO A 64 4.93 0.02 15.09
CA PRO A 64 5.44 -0.55 13.86
C PRO A 64 6.92 -0.95 14.03
N ARG A 65 7.17 -2.20 14.46
CA ARG A 65 8.51 -2.76 14.60
C ARG A 65 8.73 -3.89 13.58
N PRO A 66 9.74 -3.79 12.70
CA PRO A 66 9.99 -4.80 11.66
C PRO A 66 10.13 -6.23 12.20
N ASP A 67 10.86 -6.43 13.30
CA ASP A 67 11.10 -7.77 13.86
C ASP A 67 9.79 -8.43 14.31
N SER A 68 8.97 -7.69 15.08
CA SER A 68 7.66 -8.18 15.53
C SER A 68 6.71 -8.46 14.37
N LEU A 69 6.76 -7.64 13.31
CA LEU A 69 5.98 -7.84 12.09
C LEU A 69 6.43 -9.11 11.33
N ALA A 70 7.73 -9.37 11.25
CA ALA A 70 8.27 -10.56 10.64
C ALA A 70 7.88 -11.84 11.40
N GLU A 71 7.77 -11.80 12.73
CA GLU A 71 7.27 -12.94 13.50
C GLU A 71 5.77 -13.16 13.31
N ALA A 72 5.00 -12.06 13.31
CA ALA A 72 3.54 -12.10 13.30
C ALA A 72 2.91 -12.46 11.96
N ALA A 73 3.59 -12.22 10.83
CA ALA A 73 2.99 -12.33 9.50
C ALA A 73 3.89 -13.00 8.44
N ASP A 74 3.23 -13.48 7.38
CA ASP A 74 3.84 -14.00 6.16
C ASP A 74 3.82 -12.93 5.06
N VAL A 75 2.77 -12.11 5.04
CA VAL A 75 2.59 -10.95 4.14
C VAL A 75 2.43 -9.68 4.96
N VAL A 76 3.12 -8.61 4.59
CA VAL A 76 3.04 -7.31 5.27
C VAL A 76 2.67 -6.21 4.28
N PHE A 77 1.57 -5.52 4.54
CA PHE A 77 1.14 -4.35 3.78
C PHE A 77 1.70 -3.08 4.40
N LEU A 78 2.30 -2.20 3.59
CA LEU A 78 2.79 -0.90 4.01
C LEU A 78 1.83 0.19 3.53
N ALA A 79 0.92 0.62 4.40
CA ALA A 79 0.00 1.74 4.17
C ALA A 79 0.57 3.03 4.76
N LEU A 80 1.79 3.37 4.34
CA LEU A 80 2.59 4.46 4.89
C LEU A 80 2.60 5.67 3.95
N PRO A 81 2.87 6.88 4.47
CA PRO A 81 3.26 8.01 3.64
C PRO A 81 4.48 7.68 2.79
N HIS A 82 4.60 8.37 1.66
CA HIS A 82 5.76 8.30 0.80
C HIS A 82 7.05 8.63 1.57
N GLY A 83 8.13 7.91 1.26
CA GLY A 83 9.47 8.06 1.83
C GLY A 83 9.73 7.24 3.09
N VAL A 84 8.70 6.55 3.63
CA VAL A 84 8.81 5.80 4.90
C VAL A 84 8.84 4.28 4.65
N ALA A 85 8.38 3.81 3.49
CA ALA A 85 8.18 2.37 3.28
C ALA A 85 9.50 1.59 3.31
N ALA A 86 10.61 2.20 2.88
CA ALA A 86 11.91 1.55 2.86
C ALA A 86 12.41 1.11 4.24
N GLU A 87 12.10 1.86 5.31
CA GLU A 87 12.46 1.51 6.70
C GLU A 87 11.89 0.14 7.11
N PHE A 88 10.75 -0.24 6.53
CA PHE A 88 10.08 -1.51 6.79
C PHE A 88 10.38 -2.56 5.72
N ALA A 89 10.38 -2.17 4.45
CA ALA A 89 10.56 -3.09 3.34
C ALA A 89 11.94 -3.78 3.39
N ILE A 90 13.02 -3.05 3.70
CA ILE A 90 14.37 -3.62 3.78
C ILE A 90 14.43 -4.81 4.77
N PRO A 91 14.15 -4.63 6.08
CA PRO A 91 14.24 -5.73 7.03
C PRO A 91 13.20 -6.83 6.79
N LEU A 92 11.99 -6.51 6.34
CA LEU A 92 10.95 -7.51 6.10
C LEU A 92 11.26 -8.40 4.90
N VAL A 93 11.76 -7.84 3.79
CA VAL A 93 12.22 -8.63 2.65
C VAL A 93 13.43 -9.48 3.04
N ALA A 94 14.37 -8.92 3.82
CA ALA A 94 15.52 -9.69 4.34
C ALA A 94 15.08 -10.86 5.23
N ALA A 95 14.00 -10.72 5.98
CA ALA A 95 13.36 -11.77 6.78
C ALA A 95 12.49 -12.74 5.94
N GLY A 96 12.54 -12.65 4.61
CA GLY A 96 11.84 -13.55 3.69
C GLY A 96 10.33 -13.32 3.59
N LYS A 97 9.83 -12.17 4.04
CA LYS A 97 8.40 -11.83 4.00
C LYS A 97 8.01 -11.25 2.65
N VAL A 98 6.76 -11.47 2.28
CA VAL A 98 6.17 -10.77 1.13
C VAL A 98 5.72 -9.39 1.61
N VAL A 99 6.25 -8.35 0.98
CA VAL A 99 5.94 -6.95 1.29
C VAL A 99 5.11 -6.37 0.16
N ILE A 100 3.97 -5.78 0.49
CA ILE A 100 3.11 -5.06 -0.43
C ILE A 100 3.09 -3.59 -0.03
N ASP A 101 3.83 -2.76 -0.75
CA ASP A 101 3.93 -1.32 -0.51
C ASP A 101 2.81 -0.57 -1.24
N LEU A 102 1.98 0.18 -0.51
CA LEU A 102 0.92 1.01 -1.09
C LEU A 102 1.40 2.43 -1.41
N SER A 103 2.58 2.81 -0.95
CA SER A 103 3.20 4.09 -1.24
C SER A 103 3.80 4.13 -2.65
N ALA A 104 4.53 5.20 -2.94
CA ALA A 104 5.21 5.37 -4.22
C ALA A 104 6.65 4.83 -4.24
N ASP A 105 7.20 4.45 -3.09
CA ASP A 105 8.64 4.30 -2.86
C ASP A 105 9.25 3.28 -3.84
N PHE A 106 8.58 2.15 -4.04
CA PHE A 106 9.09 1.06 -4.88
C PHE A 106 8.44 0.95 -6.27
N ARG A 107 7.65 1.94 -6.70
CA ARG A 107 6.92 1.89 -7.98
C ARG A 107 7.83 2.05 -9.20
N LEU A 108 8.89 2.83 -9.06
CA LEU A 108 9.82 3.15 -10.14
C LEU A 108 11.04 2.24 -10.08
N ARG A 109 11.47 1.72 -11.23
CA ARG A 109 12.67 0.86 -11.29
C ARG A 109 13.98 1.64 -11.31
N SER A 110 13.95 2.90 -11.73
CA SER A 110 15.14 3.74 -11.87
C SER A 110 15.26 4.68 -10.68
N ALA A 111 16.36 4.60 -9.96
CA ALA A 111 16.70 5.55 -8.89
C ALA A 111 16.84 6.99 -9.42
N ALA A 112 17.28 7.16 -10.68
CA ALA A 112 17.38 8.47 -11.31
C ALA A 112 15.99 9.08 -11.57
N VAL A 113 15.05 8.30 -12.12
CA VAL A 113 13.66 8.76 -12.31
C VAL A 113 12.98 8.98 -10.97
N TYR A 114 13.27 8.15 -9.96
CA TYR A 114 12.79 8.39 -8.60
C TYR A 114 13.24 9.76 -8.09
N LYS A 115 14.54 10.07 -8.20
CA LYS A 115 15.08 11.37 -7.78
C LYS A 115 14.45 12.54 -8.53
N GLU A 116 14.21 12.39 -9.82
CA GLU A 116 13.55 13.40 -10.65
C GLU A 116 12.13 13.73 -10.15
N PHE A 117 11.31 12.70 -9.85
CA PHE A 117 9.92 12.90 -9.45
C PHE A 117 9.72 13.17 -7.96
N TYR A 118 10.61 12.69 -7.09
CA TYR A 118 10.47 12.76 -5.64
C TYR A 118 11.49 13.66 -4.95
N GLY A 119 12.45 14.22 -5.70
CA GLY A 119 13.37 15.27 -5.23
C GLY A 119 14.50 14.83 -4.31
N HIS A 120 14.62 13.53 -4.02
CA HIS A 120 15.68 12.98 -3.18
C HIS A 120 16.14 11.60 -3.67
N ASP A 121 17.32 11.17 -3.23
CA ASP A 121 17.83 9.83 -3.55
C ASP A 121 16.95 8.76 -2.89
N HIS A 122 16.74 7.64 -3.61
CA HIS A 122 15.97 6.53 -3.07
C HIS A 122 16.78 5.82 -1.96
N PRO A 123 16.20 5.56 -0.77
CA PRO A 123 16.93 4.98 0.36
C PRO A 123 17.34 3.51 0.17
N ALA A 124 16.71 2.79 -0.77
CA ALA A 124 16.97 1.38 -1.03
C ALA A 124 17.05 1.06 -2.53
N PRO A 125 18.01 1.62 -3.28
CA PRO A 125 18.04 1.53 -4.75
C PRO A 125 18.11 0.08 -5.25
N ALA A 126 18.82 -0.81 -4.54
CA ALA A 126 18.91 -2.23 -4.86
C ALA A 126 17.57 -2.99 -4.78
N LEU A 127 16.58 -2.46 -4.06
CA LEU A 127 15.24 -3.05 -3.98
C LEU A 127 14.33 -2.61 -5.14
N LEU A 128 14.64 -1.49 -5.82
CA LEU A 128 13.84 -1.01 -6.96
C LEU A 128 13.81 -2.02 -8.12
N GLU A 129 14.91 -2.74 -8.34
CA GLU A 129 14.99 -3.78 -9.37
C GLU A 129 14.21 -5.05 -9.00
N LYS A 130 14.10 -5.34 -7.70
CA LYS A 130 13.38 -6.50 -7.17
C LYS A 130 11.88 -6.25 -7.06
N ALA A 131 11.47 -4.99 -6.93
CA ALA A 131 10.07 -4.62 -6.80
C ALA A 131 9.29 -4.92 -8.09
N VAL A 132 8.16 -5.59 -7.94
CA VAL A 132 7.21 -5.84 -9.02
C VAL A 132 6.05 -4.86 -8.92
N TYR A 133 5.78 -4.13 -10.00
CA TYR A 133 4.61 -3.26 -10.09
C TYR A 133 3.32 -4.09 -10.05
N GLY A 134 2.51 -3.88 -9.01
CA GLY A 134 1.38 -4.71 -8.64
C GLY A 134 0.12 -4.49 -9.46
N LEU A 135 0.21 -4.61 -10.79
CA LEU A 135 -0.93 -4.51 -11.72
C LEU A 135 -1.28 -5.92 -12.28
N PRO A 136 -2.19 -6.68 -11.65
CA PRO A 136 -2.38 -8.10 -11.93
C PRO A 136 -2.77 -8.43 -13.38
N GLU A 137 -3.54 -7.58 -14.05
CA GLU A 137 -3.94 -7.72 -15.45
C GLU A 137 -2.73 -7.78 -16.39
N ILE A 138 -1.60 -7.21 -15.95
CA ILE A 138 -0.41 -7.00 -16.76
C ILE A 138 0.79 -7.82 -16.26
N ARG A 139 0.91 -8.02 -14.94
CA ARG A 139 2.10 -8.57 -14.28
C ARG A 139 1.83 -9.80 -13.40
N ARG A 140 0.70 -10.49 -13.59
CA ARG A 140 0.27 -11.66 -12.77
C ARG A 140 1.40 -12.65 -12.44
N ASP A 141 2.13 -13.10 -13.46
CA ASP A 141 3.17 -14.12 -13.27
C ASP A 141 4.39 -13.58 -12.51
N ALA A 142 4.75 -12.32 -12.73
CA ALA A 142 5.81 -11.67 -11.97
C ALA A 142 5.40 -11.48 -10.50
N ILE A 143 4.14 -11.08 -10.25
CA ILE A 143 3.60 -10.89 -8.90
C ILE A 143 3.60 -12.19 -8.11
N ARG A 144 3.29 -13.32 -8.76
CA ARG A 144 3.26 -14.65 -8.11
C ARG A 144 4.58 -15.01 -7.41
N ASN A 145 5.71 -14.57 -7.96
CA ASN A 145 7.05 -14.89 -7.47
C ASN A 145 7.73 -13.71 -6.76
N ALA A 146 7.02 -12.59 -6.57
CA ALA A 146 7.60 -11.38 -6.02
C ALA A 146 7.63 -11.42 -4.48
N GLN A 147 8.76 -11.00 -3.91
CA GLN A 147 8.86 -10.72 -2.48
C GLN A 147 8.53 -9.26 -2.13
N LEU A 148 8.66 -8.35 -3.09
CA LEU A 148 8.32 -6.93 -2.94
C LEU A 148 7.38 -6.52 -4.08
N ILE A 149 6.17 -6.11 -3.72
CA ILE A 149 5.13 -5.71 -4.66
C ILE A 149 4.81 -4.24 -4.39
N ALA A 150 5.03 -3.40 -5.39
CA ALA A 150 4.68 -1.99 -5.34
C ALA A 150 3.27 -1.81 -5.89
N SER A 151 2.29 -1.60 -5.01
CA SER A 151 0.90 -1.37 -5.40
C SER A 151 0.80 -0.09 -6.24
N PRO A 152 0.12 -0.14 -7.39
CA PRO A 152 -0.09 1.03 -8.24
C PRO A 152 -0.79 2.18 -7.53
N GLY A 153 -0.55 3.41 -8.01
CA GLY A 153 -1.35 4.56 -7.61
C GLY A 153 -2.73 4.52 -8.24
N CYS A 154 -3.73 5.16 -7.62
CA CYS A 154 -5.12 5.18 -8.12
C CYS A 154 -5.25 5.73 -9.55
N TYR A 155 -4.62 6.85 -9.87
CA TYR A 155 -4.61 7.39 -11.24
C TYR A 155 -3.81 6.54 -12.23
N PRO A 156 -2.57 6.09 -11.93
CA PRO A 156 -1.90 5.11 -12.77
C PRO A 156 -2.77 3.88 -13.07
N THR A 157 -3.51 3.34 -12.09
CA THR A 157 -4.43 2.22 -12.33
C THR A 157 -5.55 2.60 -13.30
N SER A 158 -6.25 3.72 -13.07
CA SER A 158 -7.38 4.12 -13.92
C SER A 158 -6.96 4.45 -15.36
N VAL A 159 -5.74 4.95 -15.56
CA VAL A 159 -5.19 5.29 -16.88
C VAL A 159 -4.58 4.09 -17.58
N LEU A 160 -3.75 3.29 -16.90
CA LEU A 160 -3.00 2.20 -17.52
C LEU A 160 -3.90 1.04 -17.95
N LEU A 161 -4.93 0.69 -17.16
CA LEU A 161 -5.82 -0.43 -17.47
C LEU A 161 -6.48 -0.32 -18.86
N PRO A 162 -7.12 0.80 -19.25
CA PRO A 162 -7.69 0.94 -20.59
C PRO A 162 -6.66 1.21 -21.69
N VAL A 163 -5.55 1.89 -21.37
CA VAL A 163 -4.57 2.34 -22.38
C VAL A 163 -3.63 1.21 -22.82
N LEU A 164 -3.18 0.36 -21.90
CA LEU A 164 -2.19 -0.68 -22.21
C LEU A 164 -2.65 -1.69 -23.29
N PRO A 165 -3.91 -2.18 -23.31
CA PRO A 165 -4.39 -3.03 -24.38
C PRO A 165 -4.36 -2.34 -25.75
N LEU A 166 -4.73 -1.07 -25.82
CA LEU A 166 -4.76 -0.30 -27.07
C LEU A 166 -3.34 -0.06 -27.62
N LEU A 167 -2.39 0.28 -26.74
CA LEU A 167 -0.97 0.41 -27.11
C LEU A 167 -0.40 -0.91 -27.62
N ARG A 168 -0.68 -2.02 -26.92
CA ARG A 168 -0.18 -3.35 -27.32
C ARG A 168 -0.74 -3.84 -28.64
N ALA A 169 -1.99 -3.49 -28.94
CA ALA A 169 -2.62 -3.78 -30.22
C ALA A 169 -2.22 -2.80 -31.34
N GLY A 170 -1.42 -1.77 -31.03
CA GLY A 170 -1.02 -0.74 -32.01
C GLY A 170 -2.16 0.15 -32.47
N LEU A 171 -3.24 0.27 -31.70
CA LEU A 171 -4.45 1.02 -32.07
C LEU A 171 -4.37 2.51 -31.74
N ILE A 172 -3.43 2.91 -30.89
CA ILE A 172 -3.16 4.29 -30.51
C ILE A 172 -1.66 4.55 -30.50
N LYS A 173 -1.26 5.82 -30.62
CA LYS A 173 0.14 6.23 -30.52
C LYS A 173 0.59 6.29 -29.06
N SER A 174 1.88 6.09 -28.83
CA SER A 174 2.50 6.18 -27.51
C SER A 174 2.86 7.61 -27.09
N ASP A 175 2.77 8.59 -28.00
CA ASP A 175 3.06 9.99 -27.76
C ASP A 175 1.79 10.86 -27.74
N GLY A 176 1.86 12.01 -27.06
CA GLY A 176 0.77 12.99 -27.04
C GLY A 176 -0.50 12.55 -26.30
N MET A 177 -0.43 11.53 -25.44
CA MET A 177 -1.57 11.09 -24.64
C MET A 177 -1.90 12.11 -23.54
N ILE A 178 -3.18 12.46 -23.43
CA ILE A 178 -3.70 13.36 -22.39
C ILE A 178 -4.58 12.56 -21.44
N ALA A 179 -4.19 12.49 -20.16
CA ALA A 179 -4.99 11.91 -19.10
C ALA A 179 -5.59 13.01 -18.24
N SER A 180 -6.89 13.29 -18.41
CA SER A 180 -7.65 14.16 -17.51
C SER A 180 -8.40 13.29 -16.51
N SER A 181 -8.13 13.48 -15.21
CA SER A 181 -8.70 12.64 -14.16
C SER A 181 -9.41 13.49 -13.11
N LEU A 182 -10.47 12.93 -12.53
CA LEU A 182 -11.24 13.52 -11.44
C LEU A 182 -11.27 12.50 -10.29
N SER A 183 -11.15 12.95 -9.05
CA SER A 183 -11.12 12.08 -7.88
C SER A 183 -11.87 12.70 -6.72
N GLY A 184 -12.42 11.85 -5.84
CA GLY A 184 -12.89 12.29 -4.54
C GLY A 184 -11.72 12.67 -3.61
N VAL A 185 -12.01 13.50 -2.61
CA VAL A 185 -11.05 14.05 -1.63
C VAL A 185 -10.29 12.97 -0.85
N SER A 186 -10.86 11.77 -0.71
CA SER A 186 -10.20 10.62 -0.06
C SER A 186 -8.81 10.28 -0.61
N GLY A 187 -8.51 10.66 -1.86
CA GLY A 187 -7.17 10.51 -2.46
C GLY A 187 -6.07 11.29 -1.73
N ALA A 188 -6.41 12.37 -1.01
CA ALA A 188 -5.48 13.13 -0.18
C ALA A 188 -5.12 12.42 1.14
N GLY A 189 -5.83 11.34 1.49
CA GLY A 189 -5.68 10.65 2.75
C GLY A 189 -6.40 11.35 3.91
N ARG A 190 -6.09 10.93 5.15
CA ARG A 190 -6.78 11.35 6.37
C ARG A 190 -6.12 12.57 7.04
N LYS A 191 -5.69 13.54 6.25
CA LYS A 191 -5.02 14.75 6.76
C LYS A 191 -6.04 15.85 7.05
N ALA A 192 -5.83 16.59 8.14
CA ALA A 192 -6.63 17.75 8.50
C ALA A 192 -5.89 19.03 8.09
N GLU A 193 -6.03 19.42 6.83
CA GLU A 193 -5.47 20.64 6.26
C GLU A 193 -6.62 21.51 5.73
N ILE A 194 -6.44 22.84 5.66
CA ILE A 194 -7.50 23.80 5.28
C ILE A 194 -8.16 23.39 3.95
N ASP A 195 -7.36 23.02 2.96
CA ASP A 195 -7.82 22.63 1.62
C ASP A 195 -8.70 21.37 1.61
N TYR A 196 -8.65 20.55 2.66
CA TYR A 196 -9.41 19.30 2.79
C TYR A 196 -10.56 19.39 3.81
N LEU A 197 -10.80 20.56 4.40
CA LEU A 197 -11.95 20.76 5.27
C LEU A 197 -13.25 20.62 4.46
N PHE A 198 -14.28 20.06 5.08
CA PHE A 198 -15.55 19.72 4.42
C PHE A 198 -16.19 20.89 3.65
N CYS A 199 -16.06 22.11 4.16
CA CYS A 199 -16.59 23.31 3.52
C CYS A 199 -15.67 23.93 2.46
N GLU A 200 -14.40 23.52 2.40
CA GLU A 200 -13.37 24.07 1.50
C GLU A 200 -13.07 23.15 0.31
N CYS A 201 -13.19 21.83 0.49
CA CYS A 201 -12.86 20.86 -0.54
C CYS A 201 -13.80 20.98 -1.75
N LYS A 202 -13.23 20.99 -2.96
CA LYS A 202 -13.93 21.17 -4.25
C LYS A 202 -13.73 19.97 -5.16
#